data_AF-A0A2R6EK01-F1
#
_entry.id   AF-A0A2R6EK01-F1
#
_cell.length_a   1.000
_cell.length_b   1.000
_cell.length_c   1.000
_cell.angle_alpha   90.00
_cell.angle_beta   90.00
_cell.angle_gamma   90.00
#
_symmetry.space_group_name_H-M   'P 1'
#
loop_
_entity.id
_entity.type
_entity.pdbx_description
1 polymer ?
#
loop_
_entity_poly.entity_id
_entity_poly.type
_entity_poly.pdbx_seq_one_letter_code
_entity_poly.pdbx_strand_id
1 'polypeptide(L)'
;MAECDVCGDEVSMPYQCRHCGGTHCAEHRLPESHDCPGLDDWQGKSGPVFDSGFDATIDDGGDDGLAAKLGIDTGPGGPLAYFRNNMTYVFLGLMWVTFAVQLVLQPIVPEDTWEAIFVLSPEHPLYVWTWVTSIFA
;
A
#
# COMPACT_ATOMS: atom_id res chain seq x y z
N MET A 1 -2.14 -52.61 -10.79
CA MET A 1 -2.28 -51.32 -11.51
C MET A 1 -3.25 -50.47 -10.70
N ALA A 2 -3.12 -49.15 -10.77
CA ALA A 2 -4.07 -48.28 -10.10
C ALA A 2 -5.21 -47.98 -11.08
N GLU A 3 -6.43 -47.84 -10.60
CA GLU A 3 -7.59 -47.45 -11.40
C GLU A 3 -7.87 -45.97 -11.17
N CYS A 4 -8.41 -45.28 -12.18
CA CYS A 4 -8.85 -43.90 -12.00
C CYS A 4 -10.17 -43.86 -11.23
N ASP A 5 -10.25 -43.04 -10.18
CA ASP A 5 -11.45 -42.88 -9.35
C ASP A 5 -12.64 -42.22 -10.09
N VAL A 6 -12.43 -41.70 -11.31
CA VAL A 6 -13.44 -41.01 -12.13
C VAL A 6 -13.95 -41.88 -13.26
N CYS A 7 -13.05 -42.42 -14.10
CA CYS A 7 -13.42 -43.23 -15.27
C CYS A 7 -13.27 -44.74 -15.08
N GLY A 8 -12.58 -45.20 -14.03
CA GLY A 8 -12.32 -46.62 -13.79
C GLY A 8 -11.24 -47.24 -14.67
N ASP A 9 -10.57 -46.45 -15.53
CA ASP A 9 -9.52 -46.97 -16.41
C ASP A 9 -8.27 -47.40 -15.63
N GLU A 10 -7.69 -48.54 -16.01
CA GLU A 10 -6.40 -48.98 -15.49
C GLU A 10 -5.27 -48.07 -15.97
N VAL A 11 -4.58 -47.44 -15.03
CA VAL A 11 -3.46 -46.53 -15.30
C VAL A 11 -2.14 -47.11 -14.82
N SER A 12 -1.15 -47.06 -15.72
CA SER A 12 0.24 -47.43 -15.42
C SER A 12 0.96 -46.38 -14.58
N MET A 13 0.51 -45.12 -14.64
CA MET A 13 1.09 -43.98 -13.93
C MET A 13 -0.01 -43.13 -13.27
N PRO A 14 -0.40 -43.44 -12.03
CA PRO A 14 -1.46 -42.70 -11.33
C PRO A 14 -1.00 -41.29 -10.91
N TYR A 15 -1.85 -40.29 -11.14
CA TYR A 15 -1.69 -38.95 -10.59
C TYR A 15 -2.47 -38.83 -9.28
N GLN A 16 -1.82 -38.33 -8.22
CA GLN A 16 -2.48 -38.05 -6.95
C GLN A 16 -2.78 -36.56 -6.82
N CYS A 17 -4.04 -36.20 -6.65
CA CYS A 17 -4.44 -34.82 -6.42
C CYS A 17 -4.05 -34.40 -4.99
N ARG A 18 -3.34 -33.27 -4.84
CA ARG A 18 -2.94 -32.76 -3.52
C ARG A 18 -4.09 -32.18 -2.69
N HIS A 19 -5.22 -31.89 -3.33
CA HIS A 19 -6.37 -31.25 -2.70
C HIS A 19 -7.39 -32.26 -2.17
N CYS A 20 -7.74 -33.28 -2.95
CA CYS A 20 -8.69 -34.32 -2.54
C CYS A 20 -8.04 -35.67 -2.18
N GLY A 21 -6.77 -35.89 -2.52
CA GLY A 21 -6.06 -37.15 -2.28
C GLY A 21 -6.43 -38.29 -3.23
N GLY A 22 -7.30 -38.06 -4.22
CA GLY A 22 -7.76 -39.05 -5.20
C GLY A 22 -6.71 -39.43 -6.26
N THR A 23 -6.91 -40.59 -6.89
CA THR A 23 -6.07 -41.14 -7.95
C THR A 23 -6.73 -40.98 -9.32
N HIS A 24 -6.03 -40.32 -10.24
CA HIS A 24 -6.58 -39.92 -11.53
C HIS A 24 -5.66 -40.31 -12.71
N CYS A 25 -6.28 -40.53 -13.87
CA CYS A 25 -5.58 -40.71 -15.15
C CYS A 25 -5.09 -39.37 -15.71
N ALA A 26 -4.37 -39.40 -16.84
CA ALA A 26 -3.83 -38.19 -17.47
C ALA A 26 -4.92 -37.19 -17.91
N GLU A 27 -6.12 -37.67 -18.21
CA GLU A 27 -7.28 -36.86 -18.63
C GLU A 27 -7.99 -36.22 -17.44
N HIS A 28 -8.06 -36.91 -16.29
CA HIS A 28 -8.74 -36.42 -15.08
C HIS A 28 -7.80 -35.79 -14.05
N ARG A 29 -6.53 -35.53 -14.40
CA ARG A 29 -5.52 -35.02 -13.45
C ARG A 29 -5.77 -33.58 -12.98
N LEU A 30 -6.47 -32.75 -13.78
CA LEU A 30 -6.77 -31.37 -13.43
C LEU A 30 -7.96 -31.30 -12.45
N PRO A 31 -7.94 -30.41 -11.45
CA PRO A 31 -9.03 -30.26 -10.47
C PRO A 31 -10.42 -30.04 -11.08
N GLU A 32 -10.52 -29.29 -12.18
CA GLU A 32 -11.78 -29.07 -12.91
C GLU A 32 -12.28 -30.29 -13.69
N SER A 33 -11.41 -31.26 -13.96
CA SER A 33 -11.74 -32.45 -14.75
C SER A 33 -12.28 -33.60 -13.89
N HIS A 34 -12.22 -33.49 -12.57
CA HIS A 34 -12.74 -34.50 -11.63
C HIS A 34 -13.60 -33.91 -10.52
N ASP A 35 -14.14 -32.70 -10.73
CA ASP A 35 -14.95 -31.96 -9.74
C ASP A 35 -14.31 -31.96 -8.34
N CYS A 36 -13.05 -31.52 -8.27
CA CYS A 36 -12.26 -31.62 -7.04
C CYS A 36 -12.92 -30.84 -5.88
N PRO A 37 -13.28 -31.49 -4.76
CA PRO A 37 -13.87 -30.79 -3.61
C PRO A 37 -12.99 -29.69 -3.02
N GLY A 38 -11.67 -29.81 -3.17
CA GLY A 38 -10.72 -28.79 -2.70
C GLY A 38 -10.64 -27.55 -3.59
N LEU A 39 -11.28 -27.56 -4.77
CA LEU A 39 -11.39 -26.40 -5.64
C LEU A 39 -12.44 -25.41 -5.13
N ASP A 40 -13.55 -25.91 -4.56
CA ASP A 40 -14.59 -25.09 -3.92
C ASP A 40 -14.06 -24.40 -2.66
N ASP A 41 -13.21 -25.10 -1.89
CA ASP A 41 -12.53 -24.53 -0.73
C ASP A 41 -11.59 -23.38 -1.11
N TRP A 42 -10.96 -23.43 -2.29
CA TRP A 42 -10.14 -22.34 -2.80
C TRP A 42 -11.02 -21.19 -3.29
N GLN A 43 -12.09 -21.44 -4.04
CA GLN A 43 -13.02 -20.40 -4.49
C GLN A 43 -13.77 -19.70 -3.34
N GLY A 44 -14.03 -20.41 -2.24
CA GLY A 44 -14.71 -19.86 -1.06
C GLY A 44 -13.79 -19.13 -0.07
N LYS A 45 -12.49 -19.44 -0.03
CA LYS A 45 -11.51 -18.83 0.89
C LYS A 45 -10.54 -17.87 0.22
N SER A 46 -10.39 -17.93 -1.10
CA SER A 46 -9.74 -16.87 -1.88
C SER A 46 -10.82 -15.91 -2.36
N GLY A 47 -11.15 -14.95 -1.49
CA GLY A 47 -11.58 -13.65 -1.97
C GLY A 47 -10.56 -13.10 -2.99
N PRO A 48 -10.91 -12.06 -3.77
CA PRO A 48 -9.95 -11.43 -4.67
C PRO A 48 -8.60 -11.32 -3.97
N VAL A 49 -7.50 -11.75 -4.59
CA VAL A 49 -6.15 -11.63 -4.00
C VAL A 49 -5.76 -10.14 -3.80
N PHE A 50 -6.61 -9.23 -4.24
CA PHE A 50 -6.60 -7.79 -3.99
C PHE A 50 -7.76 -7.30 -3.10
N ASP A 51 -8.40 -8.17 -2.33
CA ASP A 51 -9.39 -7.75 -1.36
C ASP A 51 -8.66 -7.22 -0.14
N SER A 52 -8.45 -5.90 -0.18
CA SER A 52 -8.38 -5.01 0.96
C SER A 52 -8.10 -5.68 2.31
N GLY A 53 -6.82 -6.02 2.54
CA GLY A 53 -6.25 -6.21 3.88
C GLY A 53 -6.22 -4.92 4.70
N PHE A 54 -7.25 -4.07 4.57
CA PHE A 54 -7.61 -3.09 5.58
C PHE A 54 -8.74 -3.71 6.39
N ASP A 55 -8.30 -4.41 7.43
CA ASP A 55 -9.11 -4.86 8.54
C ASP A 55 -10.18 -3.83 8.91
N ALA A 56 -11.46 -4.19 8.76
CA ALA A 56 -12.61 -3.41 9.18
C ALA A 56 -12.80 -3.40 10.71
N THR A 57 -11.78 -3.83 11.47
CA THR A 57 -11.70 -3.68 12.93
C THR A 57 -10.75 -2.56 13.35
N ILE A 58 -10.70 -1.47 12.59
CA ILE A 58 -10.44 -0.17 13.22
C ILE A 58 -11.65 0.10 14.11
N ASP A 59 -11.52 -0.30 15.37
CA ASP A 59 -12.19 0.35 16.48
C ASP A 59 -12.12 1.84 16.18
N ASP A 60 -13.28 2.48 15.97
CA ASP A 60 -13.45 3.93 15.96
C ASP A 60 -13.10 4.44 17.38
N GLY A 61 -11.85 4.23 17.79
CA GLY A 61 -11.16 5.07 18.74
C GLY A 61 -10.99 6.40 18.03
N GLY A 62 -12.11 7.12 17.94
CA GLY A 62 -12.16 8.50 17.52
C GLY A 62 -11.03 9.19 18.25
N ASP A 63 -10.09 9.72 17.48
CA ASP A 63 -8.98 10.49 17.99
C ASP A 63 -9.61 11.68 18.72
N ASP A 64 -9.78 11.53 20.04
CA ASP A 64 -10.20 12.57 20.98
C ASP A 64 -9.04 13.58 21.17
N GLY A 65 -8.42 13.94 20.05
CA GLY A 65 -7.31 14.84 19.92
C GLY A 65 -7.76 16.15 19.28
N LEU A 66 -6.91 17.16 19.41
CA LEU A 66 -7.13 18.52 18.90
C LEU A 66 -7.55 18.58 17.42
N ALA A 67 -7.22 17.56 16.61
CA ALA A 67 -7.58 17.46 15.20
C ALA A 67 -9.10 17.33 14.95
N ALA A 68 -9.82 16.55 15.78
CA ALA A 68 -11.27 16.41 15.66
C ALA A 68 -12.01 17.73 15.98
N LYS A 69 -11.49 18.51 16.95
CA LYS A 69 -12.00 19.85 17.27
C LYS A 69 -11.79 20.88 16.16
N LEU A 70 -10.81 20.65 15.27
CA LEU A 70 -10.51 21.52 14.13
C LEU A 70 -11.19 21.04 12.83
N GLY A 71 -11.99 19.97 12.87
CA GLY A 71 -12.70 19.44 11.70
C GLY A 71 -11.79 18.87 10.61
N ILE A 72 -10.56 18.50 10.97
CA ILE A 72 -9.60 17.90 10.04
C ILE A 72 -9.91 16.41 9.96
N ASP A 73 -10.66 16.01 8.93
CA ASP A 73 -10.97 14.60 8.69
C ASP A 73 -9.72 13.87 8.15
N THR A 74 -9.04 13.18 9.05
CA THR A 74 -7.94 12.26 8.73
C THR A 74 -8.43 10.83 8.55
N GLY A 75 -9.74 10.61 8.41
CA GLY A 75 -10.40 9.32 8.28
C GLY A 75 -10.05 8.55 6.99
N PRO A 76 -10.34 7.23 6.94
CA PRO A 76 -10.17 6.42 5.74
C PRO A 76 -10.99 6.96 4.57
N GLY A 77 -10.32 7.28 3.45
CA GLY A 77 -10.96 7.78 2.22
C GLY A 77 -10.79 9.29 1.96
N GLY A 78 -10.27 10.06 2.92
CA GLY A 78 -9.95 11.48 2.71
C GLY A 78 -8.60 11.71 2.01
N PRO A 79 -8.36 12.89 1.39
CA PRO A 79 -7.05 13.23 0.81
C PRO A 79 -5.92 13.25 1.85
N LEU A 80 -6.25 13.45 3.14
CA LEU A 80 -5.30 13.39 4.24
C LEU A 80 -4.99 11.96 4.71
N ALA A 81 -5.75 10.95 4.25
CA ALA A 81 -5.50 9.55 4.59
C ALA A 81 -4.12 9.07 4.10
N TYR A 82 -3.59 9.66 3.02
CA TYR A 82 -2.26 9.34 2.49
C TYR A 82 -1.10 9.75 3.41
N PHE A 83 -1.31 10.75 4.28
CA PHE A 83 -0.30 11.22 5.22
C PHE A 83 -0.38 10.50 6.58
N ARG A 84 -1.41 9.69 6.79
CA ARG A 84 -1.59 8.92 8.02
C ARG A 84 -0.65 7.72 8.02
N ASN A 85 0.21 7.65 9.05
CA ASN A 85 1.22 6.59 9.24
C ASN A 85 2.28 6.47 8.11
N ASN A 86 2.38 7.46 7.21
CA ASN A 86 3.38 7.46 6.14
C ASN A 86 4.16 8.78 6.10
N MET A 87 5.29 8.80 6.80
CA MET A 87 6.19 9.96 6.85
C MET A 87 6.81 10.29 5.50
N THR A 88 6.95 9.32 4.59
CA THR A 88 7.51 9.57 3.25
C THR A 88 6.64 10.53 2.46
N TYR A 89 5.31 10.30 2.45
CA TYR A 89 4.40 11.23 1.77
C TYR A 89 4.41 12.60 2.44
N VAL A 90 4.51 12.68 3.77
CA VAL A 90 4.63 13.96 4.49
C VAL A 90 5.86 14.73 4.01
N PHE A 91 7.03 14.10 3.95
CA PHE A 91 8.25 14.76 3.49
C PHE A 91 8.17 15.17 2.02
N LEU A 92 7.67 14.30 1.14
CA LEU A 92 7.47 14.64 -0.27
C LEU A 92 6.51 15.82 -0.44
N GLY A 93 5.44 15.86 0.35
CA GLY A 93 4.50 16.97 0.37
C GLY A 93 5.18 18.27 0.82
N LEU A 94 5.97 18.24 1.89
CA LEU A 94 6.72 19.41 2.37
C LEU A 94 7.76 19.90 1.36
N MET A 95 8.48 19.00 0.69
CA MET A 95 9.41 19.36 -0.38
C MET A 95 8.69 20.04 -1.55
N TRP A 96 7.59 19.44 -2.02
CA TRP A 96 6.80 20.01 -3.10
C TRP A 96 6.23 21.38 -2.76
N VAL A 97 5.70 21.55 -1.54
CA VAL A 97 5.19 22.84 -1.05
C VAL A 97 6.32 23.87 -0.97
N THR A 98 7.48 23.51 -0.42
CA THR A 98 8.63 24.41 -0.31
C THR A 98 9.10 24.88 -1.69
N PHE A 99 9.22 23.95 -2.65
CA PHE A 99 9.54 24.25 -4.04
C PHE A 99 8.51 25.19 -4.70
N ALA A 100 7.21 24.94 -4.50
CA ALA A 100 6.16 25.79 -5.05
C ALA A 100 6.21 27.20 -4.47
N VAL A 101 6.45 27.33 -3.16
CA VAL A 101 6.62 28.63 -2.49
C VAL A 101 7.83 29.37 -3.05
N GLN A 102 8.96 28.68 -3.21
CA GLN A 102 10.16 29.25 -3.84
C GLN A 102 9.86 29.76 -5.25
N LEU A 103 9.18 28.98 -6.09
CA LEU A 103 8.84 29.36 -7.46
C LEU A 103 7.96 30.62 -7.52
N VAL A 104 7.06 30.79 -6.56
CA VAL A 104 6.20 31.99 -6.46
C VAL A 104 6.96 33.21 -5.93
N LEU A 105 7.86 33.02 -4.96
CA LEU A 105 8.61 34.12 -4.34
C LEU A 105 9.81 34.58 -5.17
N GLN A 106 10.41 33.71 -5.97
CA GLN A 106 11.60 33.99 -6.77
C GLN A 106 11.48 35.28 -7.63
N PRO A 107 10.36 35.56 -8.33
CA PRO A 107 10.23 36.81 -9.09
C PRO A 107 9.91 38.05 -8.23
N ILE A 108 9.59 37.88 -6.95
CA ILE A 108 9.10 38.97 -6.07
C ILE A 108 10.20 39.45 -5.12
N VAL A 109 11.03 38.53 -4.64
CA VAL A 109 11.96 38.77 -3.54
C VAL A 109 13.37 39.12 -4.06
N PRO A 110 14.03 40.16 -3.52
CA PRO A 110 15.42 40.48 -3.86
C PRO A 110 16.41 39.36 -3.47
N GLU A 111 17.54 39.26 -4.18
CA GLU A 111 18.55 38.20 -3.99
C GLU A 111 19.05 38.13 -2.53
N ASP A 112 19.36 39.27 -1.90
CA ASP A 112 19.83 39.31 -0.50
C ASP A 112 18.84 38.68 0.50
N THR A 113 17.53 38.87 0.24
CA THR A 113 16.46 38.32 1.10
C THR A 113 16.20 36.85 0.76
N TRP A 114 16.38 36.46 -0.49
CA TRP A 114 16.31 35.06 -0.91
C TRP A 114 17.35 34.21 -0.20
N GLU A 115 18.60 34.68 -0.18
CA GLU A 115 19.69 34.00 0.50
C GLU A 115 19.41 33.85 2.00
N ALA A 116 18.89 34.89 2.65
CA ALA A 116 18.55 34.87 4.07
C ALA A 116 17.42 33.90 4.45
N ILE A 117 16.57 33.47 3.50
CA ILE A 117 15.38 32.64 3.77
C ILE A 117 15.56 31.20 3.29
N PHE A 118 16.22 30.99 2.16
CA PHE A 118 16.27 29.68 1.48
C PHE A 118 17.67 29.09 1.32
N VAL A 119 18.74 29.88 1.52
CA VAL A 119 20.12 29.41 1.29
C VAL A 119 20.85 29.27 2.61
N LEU A 120 21.45 28.10 2.84
CA LEU A 120 22.33 27.90 3.98
C LEU A 120 23.69 28.52 3.68
N SER A 121 24.01 29.62 4.37
CA SER A 121 25.25 30.39 4.19
C SER A 121 26.13 30.33 5.46
N PRO A 122 27.46 30.12 5.32
CA PRO A 122 28.40 30.18 6.45
C PRO A 122 28.63 31.60 6.98
N GLU A 123 28.30 32.64 6.21
CA GLU A 123 28.44 34.05 6.60
C GLU A 123 27.40 34.45 7.67
N HIS A 124 26.23 33.79 7.68
CA HIS A 124 25.14 34.08 8.61
C HIS A 124 24.61 32.81 9.30
N PRO A 125 25.39 32.19 10.21
CA PRO A 125 24.99 30.93 10.86
C PRO A 125 23.79 31.07 11.81
N LEU A 126 23.42 32.30 12.19
CA LEU A 126 22.28 32.58 13.08
C LEU A 126 20.92 32.51 12.36
N TYR A 127 20.89 32.35 11.04
CA TYR A 127 19.65 32.12 10.30
C TYR A 127 19.17 30.68 10.48
N VAL A 128 18.76 30.33 11.70
CA VAL A 128 18.34 28.96 12.07
C VAL A 128 17.21 28.44 11.17
N TRP A 129 16.38 29.33 10.63
CA TRP A 129 15.34 28.97 9.69
C TRP A 129 15.89 28.34 8.39
N THR A 130 17.04 28.79 7.88
CA THR A 130 17.63 28.25 6.64
C THR A 130 18.07 26.81 6.80
N TRP A 131 18.36 26.36 8.01
CA TRP A 131 18.71 24.97 8.31
C TRP A 131 17.53 24.04 8.10
N VAL A 132 16.31 24.55 8.31
CA VAL A 132 15.06 23.80 8.13
C VAL A 132 14.63 23.87 6.67
N THR A 133 14.61 25.05 6.07
CA THR A 133 14.18 25.21 4.67
C THR A 133 15.13 24.54 3.70
N SER A 134 16.43 24.50 3.98
CA SER A 134 17.41 23.79 3.12
C SER A 134 17.22 22.27 3.06
N ILE A 135 16.49 21.68 4.01
CA ILE A 135 16.19 20.23 4.00
C ILE A 135 15.11 19.90 2.95
N PHE A 136 14.23 20.87 2.68
CA PHE A 136 13.05 20.70 1.82
C PHE A 136 13.15 21.47 0.50
N ALA A 137 14.19 22.28 0.33
CA ALA A 137 14.53 23.04 -0.87
C ALA A 137 15.22 22.18 -1.93
#